data_AF-A0A961XDS4-F1
#
_entry.id   AF-A0A961XDS4-F1
#
_cell.length_a   1.000
_cell.length_b   1.000
_cell.length_c   1.000
_cell.angle_alpha   90.00
_cell.angle_beta   90.00
_cell.angle_gamma   90.00
#
_symmetry.space_group_name_H-M   'P 1'
#
loop_
_entity.id
_entity.type
_entity.pdbx_description
1 polymer ?
#
loop_
_entity_poly.entity_id
_entity_poly.type
_entity_poly.pdbx_seq_one_letter_code
_entity_poly.pdbx_strand_id
1 'polypeptide(L)' 'MSAEWVNAIALAAIMLIVASTVAIFFVAATRRDGRKKSGLAKPSKSHYRQVNPKTGSLF' A
#
# COMPACT_ATOMS: atom_id res chain seq x y z
N MET A 1 8.59 -6.93 41.04
CA MET A 1 8.36 -5.73 40.20
C MET A 1 7.40 -4.83 40.95
N SER A 2 7.75 -3.56 41.21
CA SER A 2 6.81 -2.60 41.80
C SER A 2 5.76 -2.17 40.77
N ALA A 3 4.59 -1.73 41.23
CA ALA A 3 3.50 -1.29 40.35
C ALA A 3 3.92 -0.15 39.41
N GLU A 4 4.83 0.72 39.86
CA GLU A 4 5.39 1.82 39.07
C GLU A 4 6.14 1.32 37.82
N TRP A 5 6.89 0.23 37.95
CA TRP A 5 7.61 -0.37 36.82
C TRP A 5 6.67 -0.99 35.80
N VAL A 6 5.59 -1.63 36.24
CA VAL A 6 4.57 -2.18 35.35
C VAL A 6 3.86 -1.05 34.59
N ASN A 7 3.55 0.05 35.27
CA ASN A 7 2.90 1.20 34.65
C ASN A 7 3.80 1.90 33.63
N ALA A 8 5.11 2.03 33.92
CA ALA A 8 6.08 2.59 33.00
C ALA A 8 6.24 1.76 31.72
N ILE A 9 6.29 0.42 31.85
CA ILE A 9 6.34 -0.49 30.70
C ILE A 9 5.06 -0.42 29.88
N ALA A 10 3.89 -0.37 30.53
CA ALA A 10 2.60 -0.23 29.86
C ALA A 10 2.55 1.09 29.06
N LEU A 11 2.98 2.20 29.66
CA LEU A 11 3.03 3.49 28.98
C LEU A 11 3.97 3.46 27.77
N ALA A 12 5.16 2.87 27.91
CA ALA A 12 6.11 2.71 26.81
C ALA A 12 5.54 1.86 25.68
N ALA A 13 4.84 0.77 25.99
CA ALA A 13 4.19 -0.08 25.00
C ALA A 13 3.09 0.67 24.23
N ILE A 14 2.25 1.44 24.93
CA ILE A 14 1.22 2.27 24.29
C ILE A 14 1.85 3.29 23.33
N MET A 15 2.89 3.99 23.77
CA MET A 15 3.61 4.95 22.92
C MET A 15 4.23 4.29 21.69
N LEU A 16 4.80 3.09 21.83
CA LEU A 16 5.39 2.34 20.72
C LEU A 16 4.33 1.93 19.69
N ILE A 17 3.16 1.46 20.15
CA ILE A 17 2.04 1.09 19.28
C ILE A 17 1.58 2.31 18.49
N VAL A 18 1.33 3.43 19.16
CA VAL A 18 0.88 4.67 18.51
C VAL A 18 1.90 5.16 17.48
N ALA A 19 3.19 5.20 17.84
CA ALA A 19 4.25 5.60 16.92
C ALA A 19 4.35 4.68 15.69
N SER A 20 4.23 3.35 15.90
CA SER A 20 4.25 2.36 14.83
C SER A 20 3.06 2.52 13.88
N THR A 21 1.86 2.74 14.44
CA THR A 21 0.65 2.99 13.64
C THR A 21 0.82 4.24 12.78
N VAL A 22 1.26 5.36 13.37
CA VAL A 22 1.52 6.61 12.64
C VAL A 22 2.56 6.40 11.53
N ALA A 23 3.65 5.69 11.81
CA ALA A 23 4.68 5.39 10.82
C ALA A 23 4.13 4.57 9.66
N ILE A 24 3.31 3.54 9.92
CA ILE A 24 2.66 2.73 8.88
C ILE A 24 1.73 3.58 8.02
N PHE A 25 0.88 4.42 8.62
CA PHE A 25 -0.02 5.29 7.87
C PHE A 25 0.74 6.33 7.05
N PHE A 26 1.78 6.94 7.61
CA PHE A 26 2.63 7.88 6.89
C PHE A 26 3.33 7.21 5.72
N VAL A 27 3.92 6.04 5.94
CA VAL A 27 4.56 5.24 4.89
C VAL A 27 3.54 4.79 3.84
N ALA A 28 2.34 4.35 4.24
CA ALA A 28 1.28 3.97 3.30
C ALA A 28 0.78 5.17 2.47
N ALA A 29 0.64 6.35 3.08
CA ALA A 29 0.25 7.58 2.39
C ALA A 29 1.35 8.09 1.43
N THR A 30 2.62 7.86 1.77
CA THR A 30 3.78 8.25 0.95
C THR A 30 4.21 7.18 -0.05
N ARG A 31 3.77 5.93 0.12
CA ARG A 31 3.99 4.84 -0.84
C ARG A 31 3.33 5.18 -2.16
N ARG A 32 4.17 5.27 -3.19
CA ARG A 32 3.85 5.67 -4.55
C ARG A 32 3.29 4.51 -5.38
N ASP A 33 2.61 3.55 -4.77
CA ASP A 33 2.19 2.29 -5.42
C ASP A 33 0.71 2.27 -5.87
N GLY A 34 0.00 3.39 -5.74
CA GLY A 34 -1.40 3.49 -6.16
C GLY A 34 -1.74 4.70 -7.05
N ARG A 35 -0.84 5.67 -7.22
CA ARG A 35 -1.05 6.69 -8.25
C ARG A 35 -0.84 6.01 -9.59
N LYS A 36 -1.94 5.57 -10.21
CA LYS A 36 -2.02 5.46 -11.67
C LYS A 36 -1.29 6.68 -12.21
N LYS A 37 -0.12 6.49 -12.85
CA LYS A 37 0.65 7.61 -13.42
C LYS A 37 -0.35 8.45 -14.20
N SER A 38 -0.56 9.69 -13.80
CA SER A 38 -1.30 10.66 -14.61
C SER A 38 -0.46 10.84 -15.87
N GLY A 39 -0.77 10.09 -16.92
CA GLY A 39 0.08 9.95 -18.09
C GLY A 39 0.41 8.52 -18.54
N LEU A 40 -0.01 7.45 -17.84
CA LEU A 40 -0.20 6.15 -18.53
C LEU A 40 -1.47 6.30 -19.37
N ALA A 41 -1.31 6.96 -20.51
CA ALA A 41 -2.32 7.05 -21.54
C ALA A 41 -2.85 5.64 -21.78
N LYS A 42 -4.17 5.51 -21.80
CA LYS A 42 -4.87 4.34 -22.35
C LYS A 42 -4.09 3.94 -23.62
N PRO A 43 -3.56 2.71 -23.73
CA PRO A 43 -2.81 2.34 -24.92
C PRO A 43 -3.69 2.64 -26.14
N SER A 44 -3.11 3.25 -27.18
CA SER A 44 -3.84 3.57 -28.40
C SER A 44 -4.55 2.31 -28.89
N LYS A 45 -5.73 2.43 -29.48
CA LYS A 45 -6.52 1.28 -29.95
C LYS A 45 -5.72 0.33 -30.87
N SER A 46 -4.62 0.79 -31.48
CA SER A 46 -3.67 -0.02 -32.24
C SER A 46 -2.88 -1.06 -31.43
N HIS A 47 -2.81 -0.93 -30.10
CA HIS A 47 -2.17 -1.90 -29.20
C HIS A 47 -3.13 -2.99 -28.70
N TYR A 48 -4.44 -2.82 -28.90
CA TYR A 48 -5.40 -3.91 -28.69
C TYR A 48 -5.34 -4.84 -29.90
N ARG A 49 -4.41 -5.79 -29.88
CA ARG A 49 -4.57 -7.01 -30.69
C ARG A 49 -5.91 -7.61 -30.30
N GLN A 50 -6.86 -7.65 -31.23
CA GLN A 50 -8.05 -8.47 -31.06
C GLN A 50 -7.55 -9.90 -31.06
N VAL A 51 -7.32 -10.45 -29.87
CA VAL A 51 -7.12 -11.87 -29.69
C VAL A 51 -8.49 -12.46 -29.44
N ASN A 52 -8.85 -13.51 -30.19
CA ASN A 52 -10.06 -14.24 -29.91
C ASN A 52 -9.90 -14.89 -28.53
N PRO A 53 -10.72 -14.53 -27.51
CA PRO A 53 -10.54 -15.01 -26.15
C PRO A 53 -10.79 -16.52 -26.02
N LYS A 54 -11.40 -17.17 -27.02
CA LYS A 54 -11.64 -18.61 -27.04
C LYS A 54 -10.48 -19.43 -27.61
N THR A 55 -9.65 -18.84 -28.46
CA THR A 55 -8.61 -19.59 -29.19
C THR A 55 -7.19 -19.03 -29.05
N GLY A 56 -7.02 -17.82 -28.51
CA GLY A 56 -5.71 -17.18 -28.34
C GLY A 56 -5.04 -16.77 -29.66
N SER A 57 -5.70 -16.97 -30.80
CA SER A 57 -5.27 -16.50 -32.11
C SER A 57 -5.53 -15.00 -32.24
N LEU A 58 -4.64 -14.34 -32.96
CA LEU A 58 -4.92 -13.02 -33.53
C LEU A 58 -6.01 -13.19 -34.59
N PHE A 59 -6.98 -12.27 -34.63
CA PHE A 59 -7.84 -12.14 -35.80
C PHE A 59 -7.02 -11.72 -37.03
#